data_AF-A0A833TEY1-F1
#
_entry.id   AF-A0A833TEY1-F1
#
_cell.length_a   1.000
_cell.length_b   1.000
_cell.length_c   1.000
_cell.angle_alpha   90.00
_cell.angle_beta   90.00
_cell.angle_gamma   90.00
#
_symmetry.space_group_name_H-M   'P 1'
#
loop_
_entity.id
_entity.type
_entity.pdbx_description
1 polymer ?
#
loop_
_entity_poly.entity_id
_entity_poly.type
_entity_poly.pdbx_seq_one_letter_code
_entity_poly.pdbx_strand_id
1 'polypeptide(L)'
;MEEIEKDIEVMENVALSEPLEEGFERENVGVEKENGITAKGGNILVTVKQKMFEFFKRVMEIELVKHFLGGNLERTRAYHVWPGKNVFFFHGRLICGPDPRGLMLTSVSIILSSWIFAIYVGEDLPSHSSSLIISISVILTIIVLVNLILVSAIDPGIIPRNDGQETIADVGTSTGTRRRRVTVNGVEMKLKYCRICKIYRPPRSCHCAICDNCVEKFDHHCPWIGQCIALRNYRFYLTFGASAMVLFAYLFAFSCWKIHQRVLKNGTGFIGMLRNCPETLALVSFSFAAIGFLGGLALFHVYLTAINQTAYENFRQRYVRFRNPYDKGILHNFMEVLFVPMPPSRVDFRAEISSRSFSAAETEL
;
A
#
# COMPACT_ATOMS: atom_id res chain seq x y z
N MET A 1 16.09 5.49 36.11
CA MET A 1 16.76 6.15 34.97
C MET A 1 17.88 5.26 34.42
N GLU A 2 18.69 4.60 35.25
CA GLU A 2 19.70 3.63 34.78
C GLU A 2 19.13 2.34 34.14
N GLU A 3 17.91 1.92 34.49
CA GLU A 3 17.28 0.74 33.83
C GLU A 3 16.74 1.05 32.42
N ILE A 4 16.42 2.30 32.10
CA ILE A 4 15.94 2.70 30.77
C ILE A 4 17.13 2.89 29.80
N GLU A 5 18.30 3.25 30.31
CA GLU A 5 19.53 3.37 29.52
C GLU A 5 20.05 2.01 29.04
N LYS A 6 19.91 0.96 29.86
CA LYS A 6 20.28 -0.42 29.49
C LYS A 6 19.39 -1.01 28.39
N ASP A 7 18.09 -0.69 28.40
CA ASP A 7 17.17 -1.18 27.37
C ASP A 7 17.40 -0.51 25.99
N ILE A 8 17.93 0.71 25.97
CA ILE A 8 18.30 1.42 24.74
C ILE A 8 19.58 0.82 24.13
N GLU A 9 20.55 0.44 24.96
CA GLU A 9 21.83 -0.17 24.52
C GLU A 9 21.63 -1.59 23.94
N VAL A 10 20.62 -2.34 24.41
CA VAL A 10 20.26 -3.65 23.84
C VAL A 10 19.57 -3.52 22.47
N MET A 11 18.76 -2.48 22.27
CA MET A 11 18.11 -2.24 20.96
C MET A 11 19.07 -1.71 19.90
N GLU A 12 20.12 -0.99 20.28
CA GLU A 12 21.12 -0.46 19.34
C GLU A 12 22.04 -1.56 18.78
N ASN A 13 22.30 -2.62 19.56
CA ASN A 13 23.14 -3.75 19.15
C ASN A 13 22.45 -4.76 18.22
N VAL A 14 21.11 -4.77 18.16
CA VAL A 14 20.34 -5.61 17.22
C VAL A 14 20.28 -4.98 15.81
N ALA A 15 20.45 -3.65 15.70
CA ALA A 15 20.31 -2.92 14.44
C ALA A 15 21.59 -2.86 13.57
N LEU A 16 22.72 -3.41 14.03
CA LEU A 16 24.02 -3.33 13.37
C LEU A 16 24.58 -4.67 12.84
N SER A 17 23.79 -5.75 12.79
CA SER A 17 24.22 -7.02 12.19
C SER A 17 23.37 -7.37 10.96
N GLU A 18 23.75 -6.85 9.79
CA GLU A 18 23.51 -7.57 8.53
C GLU A 18 24.63 -8.61 8.38
N PRO A 19 24.35 -9.93 8.28
CA PRO A 19 25.37 -10.90 7.99
C PRO A 19 25.67 -10.93 6.47
N LEU A 20 26.96 -10.93 6.18
CA LEU A 20 27.57 -11.24 4.91
C LEU A 20 27.13 -12.63 4.40
N GLU A 21 26.94 -12.74 3.09
CA GLU A 21 26.81 -14.01 2.39
C GLU A 21 28.07 -14.86 2.59
N GLU A 22 27.91 -16.10 3.07
CA GLU A 22 28.82 -17.23 2.81
C GLU A 22 28.18 -18.55 3.28
N GLY A 23 28.42 -19.64 2.54
CA GLY A 23 28.37 -20.98 3.09
C GLY A 23 27.16 -21.86 2.76
N PHE A 24 27.28 -22.59 1.65
CA PHE A 24 26.55 -23.82 1.36
C PHE A 24 26.92 -24.91 2.37
N GLU A 25 25.96 -25.50 3.10
CA GLU A 25 26.05 -26.91 3.53
C GLU A 25 24.68 -27.47 3.95
N ARG A 26 24.44 -28.71 3.54
CA ARG A 26 23.22 -29.49 3.78
C ARG A 26 23.32 -30.16 5.13
N GLU A 27 22.25 -30.20 5.91
CA GLU A 27 22.06 -31.28 6.86
C GLU A 27 20.59 -31.64 7.07
N ASN A 28 20.36 -32.95 7.08
CA ASN A 28 19.08 -33.64 7.17
C ASN A 28 18.53 -33.61 8.59
N VAL A 29 17.24 -33.35 8.78
CA VAL A 29 16.54 -33.73 10.01
C VAL A 29 15.14 -34.28 9.70
N GLY A 30 15.02 -35.59 9.92
CA GLY A 30 13.97 -36.22 10.73
C GLY A 30 12.51 -35.98 10.34
N VAL A 31 11.94 -36.91 9.57
CA VAL A 31 10.49 -37.15 9.53
C VAL A 31 10.10 -37.91 10.79
N GLU A 32 9.49 -37.23 11.75
CA GLU A 32 8.70 -37.88 12.81
C GLU A 32 7.26 -38.06 12.34
N LYS A 33 6.83 -39.32 12.33
CA LYS A 33 5.43 -39.74 12.17
C LYS A 33 4.77 -39.69 13.54
N GLU A 34 3.59 -39.08 13.63
CA GLU A 34 2.56 -39.60 14.55
C GLU A 34 1.13 -39.34 14.05
N ASN A 35 0.54 -40.44 13.60
CA ASN A 35 -0.80 -40.96 13.85
C ASN A 35 -2.01 -40.03 13.88
N GLY A 36 -2.94 -40.32 12.95
CA GLY A 36 -4.22 -39.65 12.82
C GLY A 36 -5.23 -39.98 13.91
N ILE A 37 -6.08 -38.98 14.17
CA ILE A 37 -7.44 -39.18 14.68
C ILE A 37 -8.39 -38.37 13.79
N THR A 38 -9.45 -39.06 13.41
CA THR A 38 -10.52 -38.79 12.45
C THR A 38 -11.04 -37.34 12.31
N ALA A 39 -11.03 -36.89 11.06
CA ALA A 39 -11.78 -35.75 10.55
C ALA A 39 -13.28 -36.05 10.40
N LYS A 40 -14.13 -35.07 10.72
CA LYS A 40 -15.36 -34.74 9.96
C LYS A 40 -15.92 -33.40 10.47
N GLY A 41 -15.64 -32.32 9.76
CA GLY A 41 -16.26 -31.00 10.05
C GLY A 41 -15.61 -29.77 9.38
N GLY A 42 -14.37 -29.86 8.90
CA GLY A 42 -13.61 -28.67 8.47
C GLY A 42 -13.44 -28.44 6.96
N ASN A 43 -14.05 -29.24 6.08
CA ASN A 43 -13.61 -29.28 4.68
C ASN A 43 -14.34 -28.35 3.71
N ILE A 44 -15.50 -27.77 4.04
CA ILE A 44 -16.22 -26.93 3.06
C ILE A 44 -15.53 -25.58 2.86
N LEU A 45 -15.11 -24.89 3.92
CA LEU A 45 -14.50 -23.57 3.80
C LEU A 45 -13.11 -23.62 3.13
N VAL A 46 -12.34 -24.66 3.43
CA VAL A 46 -11.04 -24.91 2.79
C VAL A 46 -11.22 -25.26 1.32
N THR A 47 -12.19 -26.12 1.01
CA THR A 47 -12.49 -26.53 -0.38
C THR A 47 -13.05 -25.38 -1.20
N VAL A 48 -13.88 -24.50 -0.61
CA VAL A 48 -14.41 -23.30 -1.28
C VAL A 48 -13.29 -22.29 -1.53
N LYS A 49 -12.41 -22.03 -0.55
CA LYS A 49 -11.24 -21.16 -0.73
C LYS A 49 -10.31 -21.69 -1.82
N GLN A 50 -10.06 -22.99 -1.84
CA GLN A 50 -9.17 -23.62 -2.80
C GLN A 50 -9.77 -23.65 -4.21
N LYS A 51 -11.08 -23.92 -4.34
CA LYS A 51 -11.80 -23.84 -5.61
C LYS A 51 -11.90 -22.43 -6.15
N MET A 52 -12.13 -21.43 -5.29
CA MET A 52 -12.12 -20.03 -5.71
C MET A 52 -10.72 -19.56 -6.14
N PHE A 53 -9.68 -19.94 -5.39
CA PHE A 53 -8.29 -19.65 -5.77
C PHE A 53 -7.95 -20.26 -7.12
N GLU A 54 -8.31 -21.53 -7.34
CA GLU A 54 -8.07 -22.19 -8.64
C GLU A 54 -8.94 -21.63 -9.77
N PHE A 55 -10.16 -21.17 -9.48
CA PHE A 55 -10.97 -20.48 -10.47
C PHE A 55 -10.34 -19.15 -10.87
N PHE A 56 -9.89 -18.33 -9.92
CA PHE A 56 -9.20 -17.07 -10.22
C PHE A 56 -7.86 -17.30 -10.94
N LYS A 57 -7.10 -18.32 -10.53
CA LYS A 57 -5.86 -18.71 -11.20
C LYS A 57 -6.11 -19.15 -12.63
N ARG A 58 -7.12 -19.98 -12.89
CA ARG A 58 -7.52 -20.38 -14.25
C ARG A 58 -8.05 -19.23 -15.09
N VAL A 59 -8.82 -18.32 -14.52
CA VAL A 59 -9.28 -17.11 -15.23
C VAL A 59 -8.09 -16.23 -15.61
N MET A 60 -7.09 -16.07 -14.73
CA MET A 60 -5.86 -15.36 -15.08
C MET A 60 -5.02 -16.13 -16.10
N GLU A 61 -4.85 -17.45 -15.97
CA GLU A 61 -4.02 -18.27 -16.86
C GLU A 61 -4.62 -18.41 -18.26
N ILE A 62 -5.94 -18.57 -18.40
CA ILE A 62 -6.61 -18.66 -19.71
C ILE A 62 -6.49 -17.34 -20.47
N GLU A 63 -6.53 -16.22 -19.76
CA GLU A 63 -6.35 -14.90 -20.37
C GLU A 63 -4.88 -14.55 -20.64
N LEU A 64 -3.96 -15.09 -19.84
CA LEU A 64 -2.52 -15.02 -20.11
C LEU A 64 -2.14 -15.86 -21.33
N VAL A 65 -2.51 -17.15 -21.35
CA VAL A 65 -2.05 -18.13 -22.35
C VAL A 65 -2.64 -17.86 -23.73
N LYS A 66 -3.90 -17.40 -23.82
CA LYS A 66 -4.48 -16.96 -25.11
C LYS A 66 -3.81 -15.70 -25.66
N HIS A 67 -3.23 -14.86 -24.80
CA HIS A 67 -2.50 -13.66 -25.22
C HIS A 67 -1.04 -13.96 -25.61
N PHE A 68 -0.43 -14.99 -25.01
CA PHE A 68 0.99 -15.34 -25.23
C PHE A 68 1.26 -16.25 -26.45
N LEU A 69 0.32 -17.09 -26.89
CA LEU A 69 0.59 -18.10 -27.92
C LEU A 69 -0.08 -17.86 -29.28
N GLY A 70 -0.83 -16.76 -29.46
CA GLY A 70 -1.72 -16.59 -30.63
C GLY A 70 -1.57 -15.32 -31.47
N GLY A 71 -0.61 -14.44 -31.20
CA GLY A 71 -0.51 -13.14 -31.91
C GLY A 71 0.92 -12.77 -32.27
N ASN A 72 1.12 -12.33 -33.53
CA ASN A 72 2.37 -11.84 -34.10
C ASN A 72 3.29 -11.11 -33.09
N LEU A 73 4.54 -11.57 -33.04
CA LEU A 73 5.64 -11.06 -32.22
C LEU A 73 6.10 -9.63 -32.58
N GLU A 74 5.29 -8.83 -33.27
CA GLU A 74 5.70 -7.55 -33.84
C GLU A 74 5.41 -6.33 -32.94
N ARG A 75 4.59 -6.44 -31.88
CA ARG A 75 4.27 -5.28 -31.01
C ARG A 75 4.06 -5.65 -29.54
N THR A 76 5.14 -5.85 -28.80
CA THR A 76 5.10 -5.98 -27.32
C THR A 76 4.95 -4.61 -26.66
N ARG A 77 4.03 -4.47 -25.69
CA ARG A 77 3.85 -3.22 -24.91
C ARG A 77 4.68 -3.28 -23.63
N ALA A 78 5.10 -2.12 -23.12
CA ALA A 78 5.96 -2.06 -21.93
C ALA A 78 5.37 -2.75 -20.68
N TYR A 79 4.06 -2.68 -20.46
CA TYR A 79 3.40 -3.35 -19.32
C TYR A 79 3.43 -4.89 -19.39
N HIS A 80 3.63 -5.49 -20.57
CA HIS A 80 3.75 -6.95 -20.71
C HIS A 80 5.11 -7.49 -20.26
N VAL A 81 6.15 -6.67 -20.42
CA VAL A 81 7.55 -7.06 -20.18
C VAL A 81 8.19 -6.22 -19.06
N TRP A 82 7.37 -5.57 -18.24
CA TRP A 82 7.88 -4.71 -17.17
C TRP A 82 8.64 -5.56 -16.13
N PRO A 83 9.92 -5.26 -15.84
CA PRO A 83 10.76 -6.10 -14.99
C PRO A 83 10.47 -6.00 -13.48
N GLY A 84 9.41 -5.28 -13.07
CA GLY A 84 8.98 -5.18 -11.67
C GLY A 84 7.79 -6.09 -11.35
N LYS A 85 7.37 -6.12 -10.08
CA LYS A 85 6.30 -7.01 -9.60
C LYS A 85 4.90 -6.39 -9.63
N ASN A 86 4.73 -5.25 -10.29
CA ASN A 86 3.41 -4.62 -10.42
C ASN A 86 2.47 -5.45 -11.30
N VAL A 87 1.19 -5.43 -10.96
CA VAL A 87 0.12 -6.07 -11.74
C VAL A 87 -0.62 -5.01 -12.54
N PHE A 88 -0.77 -5.23 -13.84
CA PHE A 88 -1.38 -4.28 -14.76
C PHE A 88 -2.78 -4.71 -15.17
N PHE A 89 -3.74 -3.80 -15.15
CA PHE A 89 -5.10 -4.02 -15.64
C PHE A 89 -5.49 -3.03 -16.75
N PHE A 90 -6.52 -3.38 -17.51
CA PHE A 90 -7.10 -2.55 -18.58
C PHE A 90 -6.05 -2.04 -19.58
N HIS A 91 -5.23 -2.95 -20.12
CA HIS A 91 -4.16 -2.63 -21.08
C HIS A 91 -3.13 -1.63 -20.53
N GLY A 92 -2.69 -1.84 -19.28
CA GLY A 92 -1.66 -1.02 -18.64
C GLY A 92 -2.15 0.33 -18.11
N ARG A 93 -3.47 0.56 -18.01
CA ARG A 93 -4.03 1.81 -17.47
C ARG A 93 -4.05 1.84 -15.94
N LEU A 94 -4.26 0.69 -15.32
CA LEU A 94 -4.24 0.54 -13.87
C LEU A 94 -3.00 -0.26 -13.48
N ILE A 95 -2.33 0.22 -12.43
CA ILE A 95 -1.05 -0.29 -11.96
C ILE A 95 -1.19 -0.56 -10.48
N CYS A 96 -1.38 -1.83 -10.13
CA CYS A 96 -1.53 -2.30 -8.76
C CYS A 96 -0.20 -2.88 -8.26
N GLY A 97 0.01 -2.90 -6.95
CA GLY A 97 1.14 -3.65 -6.40
C GLY A 97 0.89 -5.16 -6.40
N PRO A 98 1.88 -5.95 -6.00
CA PRO A 98 1.87 -7.41 -6.16
C PRO A 98 0.93 -8.15 -5.21
N ASP A 99 0.63 -7.59 -4.03
CA ASP A 99 -0.16 -8.30 -3.00
C ASP A 99 -1.55 -7.67 -2.83
N PRO A 100 -2.62 -8.32 -3.33
CA PRO A 100 -3.98 -7.79 -3.24
C PRO A 100 -4.65 -8.03 -1.89
N ARG A 101 -4.05 -8.83 -0.98
CA ARG A 101 -4.75 -9.32 0.23
C ARG A 101 -5.24 -8.19 1.13
N GLY A 102 -4.39 -7.18 1.38
CA GLY A 102 -4.80 -6.04 2.16
C GLY A 102 -5.86 -5.19 1.48
N LEU A 103 -5.74 -4.95 0.16
CA LEU A 103 -6.73 -4.22 -0.61
C LEU A 103 -8.11 -4.89 -0.54
N MET A 104 -8.16 -6.22 -0.67
CA MET A 104 -9.38 -7.00 -0.53
C MET A 104 -9.96 -6.89 0.88
N LEU A 105 -9.14 -7.06 1.92
CA LEU A 105 -9.58 -6.95 3.30
C LEU A 105 -10.16 -5.55 3.60
N THR A 106 -9.47 -4.49 3.17
CA THR A 106 -9.92 -3.11 3.34
C THR A 106 -11.24 -2.87 2.60
N SER A 107 -11.34 -3.29 1.34
CA SER A 107 -12.54 -3.13 0.52
C SER A 107 -13.74 -3.86 1.13
N VAL A 108 -13.56 -5.12 1.53
CA VAL A 108 -14.61 -5.93 2.16
C VAL A 108 -15.04 -5.31 3.48
N SER A 109 -14.11 -4.81 4.29
CA SER A 109 -14.43 -4.18 5.58
C SER A 109 -15.31 -2.94 5.38
N ILE A 110 -14.96 -2.07 4.43
CA ILE A 110 -15.74 -0.85 4.12
C ILE A 110 -17.15 -1.23 3.63
N ILE A 111 -17.24 -2.13 2.65
CA ILE A 111 -18.54 -2.54 2.07
C ILE A 111 -19.41 -3.23 3.13
N LEU A 112 -18.83 -4.12 3.92
CA LEU A 112 -19.55 -4.86 4.95
C LEU A 112 -20.04 -3.92 6.05
N SER A 113 -19.23 -2.98 6.53
CA SER A 113 -19.65 -2.00 7.53
C SER A 113 -20.81 -1.14 7.02
N SER A 114 -20.73 -0.65 5.78
CA SER A 114 -21.81 0.14 5.17
C SER A 114 -23.07 -0.67 4.92
N TRP A 115 -22.95 -1.95 4.56
CA TRP A 115 -24.09 -2.86 4.41
C TRP A 115 -24.76 -3.15 5.76
N ILE A 116 -23.99 -3.49 6.81
CA ILE A 116 -24.53 -3.70 8.17
C ILE A 116 -25.27 -2.46 8.63
N PHE A 117 -24.72 -1.27 8.38
CA PHE A 117 -25.37 -0.01 8.71
C PHE A 117 -26.70 0.16 7.98
N ALA A 118 -26.70 0.02 6.65
CA ALA A 118 -27.88 0.26 5.83
C ALA A 118 -29.04 -0.69 6.17
N ILE A 119 -28.73 -1.97 6.47
CA ILE A 119 -29.74 -2.97 6.81
C ILE A 119 -30.15 -2.86 8.28
N TYR A 120 -29.22 -3.02 9.21
CA TYR A 120 -29.58 -3.20 10.62
C TYR A 120 -29.76 -1.89 11.37
N VAL A 121 -28.99 -0.85 11.06
CA VAL A 121 -29.17 0.47 11.70
C VAL A 121 -30.29 1.23 10.99
N GLY A 122 -30.39 1.08 9.66
CA GLY A 122 -31.40 1.71 8.81
C GLY A 122 -32.85 1.45 9.23
N GLU A 123 -33.17 0.21 9.65
CA GLU A 123 -34.51 -0.18 10.10
C GLU A 123 -35.03 0.61 11.31
N ASP A 124 -34.13 1.04 12.20
CA ASP A 124 -34.48 1.76 13.43
C ASP A 124 -34.44 3.29 13.27
N LEU A 125 -34.09 3.80 12.07
CA LEU A 125 -34.01 5.24 11.81
C LEU A 125 -35.41 5.89 11.76
N PRO A 126 -35.54 7.19 12.07
CA PRO A 126 -36.81 7.88 11.96
C PRO A 126 -37.33 7.87 10.51
N SER A 127 -38.60 7.52 10.31
CA SER A 127 -39.19 7.31 8.98
C SER A 127 -39.01 8.51 8.03
N HIS A 128 -39.08 9.73 8.55
CA HIS A 128 -38.93 10.97 7.77
C HIS A 128 -37.50 11.27 7.31
N SER A 129 -36.46 10.71 7.94
CA SER A 129 -35.05 11.00 7.64
C SER A 129 -34.22 9.77 7.25
N SER A 130 -34.78 8.57 7.39
CA SER A 130 -34.14 7.28 7.09
C SER A 130 -33.49 7.22 5.70
N SER A 131 -34.24 7.56 4.65
CA SER A 131 -33.75 7.56 3.26
C SER A 131 -32.56 8.50 3.05
N LEU A 132 -32.60 9.70 3.64
CA LEU A 132 -31.52 10.67 3.54
C LEU A 132 -30.24 10.18 4.24
N ILE A 133 -30.38 9.63 5.45
CA ILE A 133 -29.26 9.12 6.26
C ILE A 133 -28.57 7.94 5.54
N ILE A 134 -29.35 7.00 5.03
CA ILE A 134 -28.81 5.86 4.27
C ILE A 134 -28.15 6.35 2.97
N SER A 135 -28.76 7.30 2.26
CA SER A 135 -28.20 7.87 1.03
C SER A 135 -26.85 8.54 1.27
N ILE A 136 -26.71 9.31 2.36
CA ILE A 136 -25.43 9.93 2.74
C ILE A 136 -24.38 8.85 3.03
N SER A 137 -24.73 7.80 3.77
CA SER A 137 -23.82 6.67 4.04
C SER A 137 -23.34 6.00 2.74
N VAL A 138 -24.24 5.79 1.78
CA VAL A 138 -23.88 5.21 0.47
C VAL A 138 -22.95 6.13 -0.31
N ILE A 139 -23.23 7.44 -0.35
CA ILE A 139 -22.37 8.43 -1.01
C ILE A 139 -20.97 8.45 -0.38
N LEU A 140 -20.88 8.50 0.94
CA LEU A 140 -19.60 8.44 1.65
C LEU A 140 -18.84 7.14 1.32
N THR A 141 -19.54 6.01 1.29
CA THR A 141 -18.95 4.71 0.92
C THR A 141 -18.37 4.75 -0.50
N ILE A 142 -19.11 5.30 -1.46
CA ILE A 142 -18.63 5.44 -2.85
C ILE A 142 -17.39 6.34 -2.91
N ILE A 143 -17.38 7.47 -2.19
CA ILE A 143 -16.22 8.36 -2.12
C ILE A 143 -14.99 7.62 -1.57
N VAL A 144 -15.14 6.84 -0.49
CA VAL A 144 -14.05 6.07 0.10
C VAL A 144 -13.53 5.02 -0.87
N LEU A 145 -14.41 4.27 -1.53
CA LEU A 145 -14.03 3.23 -2.49
C LEU A 145 -13.34 3.80 -3.73
N VAL A 146 -13.81 4.95 -4.24
CA VAL A 146 -13.14 5.64 -5.36
C VAL A 146 -11.74 6.06 -4.94
N ASN A 147 -11.57 6.67 -3.77
CA ASN A 147 -10.23 7.04 -3.28
C ASN A 147 -9.32 5.82 -3.07
N LEU A 148 -9.87 4.70 -2.57
CA LEU A 148 -9.15 3.44 -2.41
C LEU A 148 -8.64 2.91 -3.75
N ILE A 149 -9.48 2.93 -4.79
CA ILE A 149 -9.07 2.53 -6.15
C ILE A 149 -7.99 3.48 -6.69
N LEU A 150 -8.16 4.79 -6.51
CA LEU A 150 -7.18 5.78 -7.00
C LEU A 150 -5.82 5.60 -6.34
N VAL A 151 -5.76 5.37 -5.02
CA VAL A 151 -4.47 5.15 -4.33
C VAL A 151 -3.85 3.79 -4.67
N SER A 152 -4.67 2.75 -4.89
CA SER A 152 -4.17 1.38 -5.14
C SER A 152 -3.76 1.14 -6.59
N ALA A 153 -4.36 1.84 -7.55
CA ALA A 153 -4.27 1.51 -8.98
C ALA A 153 -3.62 2.58 -9.86
N ILE A 154 -3.21 3.71 -9.30
CA ILE A 154 -2.41 4.73 -10.01
C ILE A 154 -0.92 4.41 -9.88
N ASP A 155 -0.15 4.66 -10.94
CA ASP A 155 1.32 4.67 -10.88
C ASP A 155 1.79 5.54 -9.69
N PRO A 156 2.46 4.95 -8.68
CA PRO A 156 2.92 5.69 -7.50
C PRO A 156 4.04 6.70 -7.82
N GLY A 157 4.71 6.57 -8.97
CA GLY A 157 5.87 7.36 -9.37
C GLY A 157 7.05 6.46 -9.68
N ILE A 158 6.82 5.39 -10.43
CA ILE A 158 7.85 4.41 -10.82
C ILE A 158 8.89 5.12 -11.70
N ILE A 159 10.16 4.93 -11.36
CA ILE A 159 11.30 5.48 -12.11
C ILE A 159 11.74 4.44 -13.16
N PRO A 160 11.93 4.83 -14.43
CA PRO A 160 12.49 3.94 -15.46
C PRO A 160 13.81 3.31 -15.02
N ARG A 161 13.99 2.04 -15.34
CA ARG A 161 15.26 1.34 -15.15
C ARG A 161 16.23 1.74 -16.26
N ASN A 162 17.53 1.71 -15.97
CA ASN A 162 18.56 1.84 -17.00
C ASN A 162 18.89 0.45 -17.54
N ASP A 163 18.54 0.17 -18.78
CA ASP A 163 18.74 -1.12 -19.45
C ASP A 163 20.10 -1.24 -20.16
N GLY A 164 20.88 -0.15 -20.31
CA GLY A 164 22.27 -0.29 -20.78
C GLY A 164 22.92 0.90 -21.50
N GLN A 165 22.42 2.13 -21.41
CA GLN A 165 23.03 3.26 -22.14
C GLN A 165 24.08 4.08 -21.34
N GLU A 166 24.23 3.86 -20.04
CA GLU A 166 25.45 4.30 -19.33
C GLU A 166 26.37 3.08 -19.22
N THR A 167 27.40 3.04 -20.06
CA THR A 167 28.39 1.96 -20.09
C THR A 167 28.98 1.75 -18.69
N ILE A 168 29.06 0.48 -18.29
CA ILE A 168 29.83 0.02 -17.12
C ILE A 168 31.31 0.45 -17.22
N ALA A 169 31.77 0.93 -18.39
CA ALA A 169 33.05 1.59 -18.57
C ALA A 169 33.25 2.85 -17.70
N ASP A 170 32.18 3.53 -17.28
CA ASP A 170 32.25 4.60 -16.26
C ASP A 170 32.19 4.07 -14.81
N VAL A 171 32.08 2.76 -14.66
CA VAL A 171 31.86 2.04 -13.39
C VAL A 171 33.07 1.17 -13.02
N GLY A 172 34.08 1.03 -13.89
CA GLY A 172 35.21 0.14 -13.63
C GLY A 172 36.55 0.56 -14.25
N THR A 173 37.26 1.46 -13.59
CA THR A 173 38.73 1.36 -13.36
C THR A 173 39.15 2.47 -12.38
N SER A 174 39.96 2.08 -11.39
CA SER A 174 40.59 2.86 -10.32
C SER A 174 39.71 3.55 -9.26
N THR A 175 39.74 2.97 -8.06
CA THR A 175 39.68 3.65 -6.74
C THR A 175 38.59 4.73 -6.56
N GLY A 176 37.40 4.30 -6.10
CA GLY A 176 36.41 5.21 -5.53
C GLY A 176 35.00 4.91 -6.00
N THR A 177 34.16 4.39 -5.10
CA THR A 177 32.70 4.42 -5.26
C THR A 177 32.27 5.86 -5.54
N ARG A 178 32.04 6.19 -6.82
CA ARG A 178 31.72 7.53 -7.33
C ARG A 178 30.45 8.05 -6.64
N ARG A 179 30.64 8.87 -5.60
CA ARG A 179 29.58 9.60 -4.91
C ARG A 179 29.01 10.64 -5.87
N ARG A 180 28.00 10.28 -6.67
CA ARG A 180 27.23 11.28 -7.42
C ARG A 180 26.50 12.16 -6.42
N ARG A 181 26.70 13.47 -6.51
CA ARG A 181 26.09 14.46 -5.60
C ARG A 181 25.19 15.39 -6.40
N VAL A 182 24.13 15.85 -5.75
CA VAL A 182 23.21 16.84 -6.31
C VAL A 182 22.91 17.87 -5.24
N THR A 183 22.83 19.13 -5.64
CA THR A 183 22.44 20.23 -4.75
C THR A 183 20.94 20.45 -4.87
N VAL A 184 20.22 20.38 -3.75
CA VAL A 184 18.78 20.66 -3.68
C VAL A 184 18.57 21.81 -2.73
N ASN A 185 18.05 22.94 -3.23
CA ASN A 185 17.80 24.16 -2.44
C ASN A 185 19.01 24.55 -1.56
N GLY A 186 20.21 24.52 -2.14
CA GLY A 186 21.47 24.86 -1.46
C GLY A 186 22.08 23.75 -0.59
N VAL A 187 21.43 22.59 -0.43
CA VAL A 187 21.94 21.46 0.35
C VAL A 187 22.50 20.38 -0.58
N GLU A 188 23.80 20.08 -0.45
CA GLU A 188 24.43 19.00 -1.21
C GLU A 188 24.04 17.62 -0.64
N MET A 189 23.52 16.74 -1.51
CA MET A 189 23.09 15.41 -1.13
C MET A 189 23.79 14.33 -1.94
N LYS A 190 24.24 13.28 -1.26
CA LYS A 190 24.81 12.08 -1.89
C LYS A 190 23.70 11.19 -2.44
N LEU A 191 23.76 10.88 -3.74
CA LEU A 191 22.85 9.94 -4.37
C LEU A 191 23.30 8.50 -4.08
N LYS A 192 22.32 7.63 -3.85
CA LYS A 192 22.57 6.19 -3.67
C LYS A 192 22.27 5.47 -4.97
N TYR A 193 23.22 4.68 -5.47
CA TYR A 193 22.99 3.81 -6.62
C TYR A 193 22.05 2.65 -6.23
N CYS A 194 21.12 2.28 -7.12
CA CYS A 194 20.30 1.08 -7.02
C CYS A 194 20.81 0.07 -8.04
N ARG A 195 21.34 -1.06 -7.56
CA ARG A 195 21.90 -2.12 -8.42
C ARG A 195 20.83 -2.85 -9.23
N ILE A 196 19.61 -2.96 -8.69
CA ILE A 196 18.49 -3.67 -9.32
C ILE A 196 17.92 -2.87 -10.50
N CYS A 197 17.63 -1.59 -10.30
CA CYS A 197 17.12 -0.71 -11.35
C CYS A 197 18.23 -0.06 -12.19
N LYS A 198 19.50 -0.27 -11.82
CA LYS A 198 20.72 0.26 -12.47
C LYS A 198 20.76 1.79 -12.59
N ILE A 199 20.20 2.51 -11.61
CA ILE A 199 20.13 3.98 -11.60
C ILE A 199 20.76 4.59 -10.35
N TYR A 200 21.31 5.81 -10.48
CA TYR A 200 21.45 6.70 -9.34
C TYR A 200 20.08 7.20 -8.94
N ARG A 201 19.60 6.77 -7.77
CA ARG A 201 18.27 7.12 -7.26
C ARG A 201 18.15 8.64 -7.12
N PRO A 202 17.16 9.29 -7.76
CA PRO A 202 16.86 10.69 -7.52
C PRO A 202 16.65 10.98 -6.02
N PRO A 203 16.85 12.23 -5.58
CA PRO A 203 16.47 12.65 -4.24
C PRO A 203 15.08 12.17 -3.80
N ARG A 204 14.95 11.78 -2.53
CA ARG A 204 13.71 11.27 -1.91
C ARG A 204 13.13 9.98 -2.53
N SER A 205 13.80 9.36 -3.50
CA SER A 205 13.36 8.08 -4.05
C SER A 205 13.93 6.89 -3.27
N CYS A 206 13.20 5.77 -3.27
CA CYS A 206 13.62 4.51 -2.66
C CYS A 206 13.28 3.34 -3.58
N HIS A 207 14.04 2.25 -3.46
CA HIS A 207 13.68 0.99 -4.10
C HIS A 207 12.81 0.20 -3.14
N CYS A 208 11.58 -0.12 -3.54
CA CYS A 208 10.71 -1.01 -2.78
C CYS A 208 10.93 -2.45 -3.25
N ALA A 209 11.48 -3.30 -2.39
CA ALA A 209 11.73 -4.71 -2.72
C ALA A 209 10.44 -5.53 -2.95
N ILE A 210 9.31 -5.09 -2.38
CA ILE A 210 8.01 -5.74 -2.54
C ILE A 210 7.51 -5.50 -3.97
N CYS A 211 7.37 -4.24 -4.39
CA CYS A 211 6.95 -3.91 -5.76
C CYS A 211 8.05 -4.13 -6.81
N ASP A 212 9.30 -4.32 -6.35
CA ASP A 212 10.51 -4.36 -7.17
C ASP A 212 10.62 -3.16 -8.12
N ASN A 213 10.54 -1.94 -7.57
CA ASN A 213 10.67 -0.71 -8.34
C ASN A 213 11.30 0.40 -7.50
N CYS A 214 12.12 1.23 -8.13
CA CYS A 214 12.44 2.55 -7.61
C CYS A 214 11.24 3.49 -7.79
N VAL A 215 10.84 4.17 -6.72
CA VAL A 215 9.67 5.06 -6.69
C VAL A 215 10.03 6.43 -6.13
N GLU A 216 9.51 7.49 -6.74
CA GLU A 216 9.78 8.88 -6.39
C GLU A 216 9.07 9.36 -5.14
N LYS A 217 9.75 10.20 -4.34
CA LYS A 217 9.24 10.73 -3.06
C LYS A 217 8.57 9.60 -2.25
N PHE A 218 9.32 8.51 -2.08
CA PHE A 218 8.82 7.29 -1.45
C PHE A 218 8.43 7.58 -0.01
N ASP A 219 7.20 7.21 0.34
CA ASP A 219 6.68 7.32 1.69
C ASP A 219 6.76 5.98 2.41
N HIS A 220 6.03 4.97 1.91
CA HIS A 220 6.09 3.60 2.42
C HIS A 220 5.44 2.62 1.43
N HIS A 221 5.56 1.33 1.68
CA HIS A 221 4.69 0.33 1.06
C HIS A 221 3.54 0.02 2.02
N CYS A 222 2.30 0.28 1.61
CA CYS A 222 1.15 0.13 2.50
C CYS A 222 0.56 -1.29 2.39
N PRO A 223 0.64 -2.12 3.46
CA PRO A 223 0.10 -3.48 3.41
C PRO A 223 -1.43 -3.49 3.26
N TRP A 224 -2.14 -2.47 3.74
CA TRP A 224 -3.62 -2.36 3.65
C TRP A 224 -4.14 -2.01 2.25
N ILE A 225 -3.27 -1.42 1.42
CA ILE A 225 -3.60 -1.01 0.04
C ILE A 225 -2.92 -1.94 -0.97
N GLY A 226 -1.82 -2.59 -0.57
CA GLY A 226 -1.05 -3.47 -1.44
C GLY A 226 -0.22 -2.71 -2.48
N GLN A 227 0.12 -1.44 -2.24
CA GLN A 227 0.82 -0.56 -3.18
C GLN A 227 1.79 0.38 -2.45
N CYS A 228 2.82 0.85 -3.15
CA CYS A 228 3.66 1.94 -2.68
C CYS A 228 2.86 3.24 -2.58
N ILE A 229 3.01 3.94 -1.45
CA ILE A 229 2.56 5.31 -1.27
C ILE A 229 3.76 6.22 -1.57
N ALA A 230 3.59 7.12 -2.54
CA ALA A 230 4.68 7.89 -3.12
C ALA A 230 4.13 9.15 -3.83
N LEU A 231 4.99 9.87 -4.56
CA LEU A 231 4.71 11.20 -5.12
C LEU A 231 3.32 11.34 -5.77
N ARG A 232 2.93 10.41 -6.64
CA ARG A 232 1.75 10.57 -7.50
C ARG A 232 0.44 10.18 -6.82
N ASN A 233 0.47 9.26 -5.85
CA ASN A 233 -0.72 8.75 -5.19
C ASN A 233 -0.86 9.20 -3.72
N TYR A 234 0.12 9.92 -3.17
CA TYR A 234 0.09 10.40 -1.78
C TYR A 234 -1.15 11.23 -1.46
N ARG A 235 -1.60 12.11 -2.36
CA ARG A 235 -2.84 12.89 -2.16
C ARG A 235 -4.07 11.99 -1.99
N PHE A 236 -4.19 10.94 -2.79
CA PHE A 236 -5.30 9.99 -2.69
C PHE A 236 -5.22 9.13 -1.44
N TYR A 237 -4.01 8.83 -0.96
CA TYR A 237 -3.82 8.18 0.33
C TYR A 237 -4.37 9.05 1.48
N LEU A 238 -4.08 10.36 1.46
CA LEU A 238 -4.61 11.31 2.46
C LEU A 238 -6.13 11.44 2.37
N THR A 239 -6.70 11.60 1.16
CA THR A 239 -8.15 11.75 0.99
C THR A 239 -8.89 10.43 1.24
N PHE A 240 -8.30 9.27 0.96
CA PHE A 240 -8.79 7.97 1.38
C PHE A 240 -8.89 7.88 2.90
N GLY A 241 -7.80 8.16 3.62
CA GLY A 241 -7.80 8.12 5.08
C GLY A 241 -8.82 9.08 5.71
N ALA A 242 -8.88 10.32 5.21
CA ALA A 242 -9.81 11.33 5.69
C ALA A 242 -11.28 10.96 5.40
N SER A 243 -11.61 10.53 4.18
CA SER A 243 -12.97 10.12 3.84
C SER A 243 -13.40 8.85 4.58
N ALA A 244 -12.50 7.89 4.78
CA ALA A 244 -12.77 6.70 5.58
C ALA A 244 -13.04 7.05 7.04
N MET A 245 -12.27 7.98 7.62
CA MET A 245 -12.51 8.47 8.97
C MET A 245 -13.88 9.14 9.11
N VAL A 246 -14.30 9.96 8.13
CA VAL A 246 -15.63 10.57 8.09
C VAL A 246 -16.72 9.51 7.98
N LEU A 247 -16.56 8.51 7.10
CA LEU A 247 -17.50 7.39 6.99
C LEU A 247 -17.64 6.66 8.34
N PHE A 248 -16.54 6.20 8.94
CA PHE A 248 -16.62 5.46 10.20
C PHE A 248 -17.15 6.31 11.36
N ALA A 249 -16.84 7.60 11.43
CA ALA A 249 -17.45 8.51 12.40
C ALA A 249 -18.96 8.62 12.21
N TYR A 250 -19.43 8.69 10.96
CA TYR A 250 -20.85 8.69 10.62
C TYR A 250 -21.55 7.39 11.05
N LEU A 251 -20.99 6.24 10.67
CA LEU A 251 -21.52 4.92 11.04
C LEU A 251 -21.55 4.76 12.57
N PHE A 252 -20.48 5.17 13.26
CA PHE A 252 -20.37 5.12 14.71
C PHE A 252 -21.45 5.96 15.40
N ALA A 253 -21.62 7.22 14.99
CA ALA A 253 -22.57 8.13 15.62
C ALA A 253 -24.02 7.60 15.56
N PHE A 254 -24.49 7.18 14.37
CA PHE A 254 -25.84 6.66 14.20
C PHE A 254 -26.05 5.28 14.83
N SER A 255 -25.01 4.44 14.86
CA SER A 255 -25.06 3.15 15.56
C SER A 255 -25.14 3.33 17.08
N CYS A 256 -24.37 4.28 17.64
CA CYS A 256 -24.47 4.69 19.04
C CYS A 256 -25.85 5.27 19.36
N TRP A 257 -26.42 6.07 18.45
CA TRP A 257 -27.80 6.56 18.58
C TRP A 257 -28.81 5.41 18.65
N LYS A 258 -28.73 4.41 17.76
CA LYS A 258 -29.58 3.21 17.80
C LYS A 258 -29.45 2.49 19.15
N ILE A 259 -28.23 2.26 19.61
CA ILE A 259 -27.98 1.59 20.91
C ILE A 259 -28.64 2.39 22.04
N HIS A 260 -28.41 3.70 22.10
CA HIS A 260 -29.00 4.56 23.12
C HIS A 260 -30.53 4.48 23.14
N GLN A 261 -31.18 4.52 21.98
CA GLN A 261 -32.64 4.38 21.89
C GLN A 261 -33.14 3.01 22.37
N ARG A 262 -32.43 1.92 22.04
CA ARG A 262 -32.80 0.57 22.49
C ARG A 262 -32.63 0.42 24.00
N VAL A 263 -31.57 1.00 24.58
CA VAL A 263 -31.36 1.01 26.03
C VAL A 263 -32.48 1.76 26.74
N LEU A 264 -32.88 2.93 26.24
CA LEU A 264 -33.99 3.72 26.82
C LEU A 264 -35.33 2.98 26.74
N LYS A 265 -35.63 2.30 25.62
CA LYS A 265 -36.92 1.60 25.43
C LYS A 265 -37.02 0.29 26.23
N ASN A 266 -35.95 -0.49 26.28
CA ASN A 266 -36.02 -1.86 26.79
C ASN A 266 -35.39 -2.02 28.18
N GLY A 267 -34.70 -0.99 28.71
CA GLY A 267 -33.99 -1.06 29.99
C GLY A 267 -32.86 -2.10 30.00
N THR A 268 -32.43 -2.57 28.83
CA THR A 268 -31.45 -3.66 28.70
C THR A 268 -30.03 -3.13 28.84
N GLY A 269 -29.26 -3.68 29.78
CA GLY A 269 -27.81 -3.44 29.87
C GLY A 269 -27.01 -4.12 28.74
N PHE A 270 -25.69 -4.06 28.84
CA PHE A 270 -24.75 -4.56 27.81
C PHE A 270 -25.02 -6.02 27.35
N ILE A 271 -25.32 -6.93 28.28
CA ILE A 271 -25.63 -8.34 27.97
C ILE A 271 -26.91 -8.45 27.12
N GLY A 272 -27.90 -7.61 27.38
CA GLY A 272 -29.12 -7.55 26.56
C GLY A 272 -28.84 -6.99 25.16
N MET A 273 -27.97 -5.98 25.04
CA MET A 273 -27.55 -5.46 23.74
C MET A 273 -26.82 -6.53 22.91
N LEU A 274 -25.90 -7.29 23.52
CA LEU A 274 -25.17 -8.35 22.83
C LEU A 274 -26.12 -9.44 22.28
N ARG A 275 -27.23 -9.72 22.97
CA ARG A 275 -28.24 -10.68 22.51
C ARG A 275 -29.20 -10.08 21.47
N ASN A 276 -29.53 -8.80 21.58
CA ASN A 276 -30.58 -8.17 20.79
C ASN A 276 -30.08 -7.50 19.49
N CYS A 277 -28.84 -7.02 19.47
CA CYS A 277 -28.24 -6.34 18.31
C CYS A 277 -26.72 -6.56 18.21
N PRO A 278 -26.24 -7.83 18.15
CA PRO A 278 -24.81 -8.16 18.08
C PRO A 278 -24.11 -7.50 16.88
N GLU A 279 -24.82 -7.34 15.75
CA GLU A 279 -24.31 -6.72 14.52
C GLU A 279 -24.04 -5.23 14.69
N THR A 280 -24.93 -4.51 15.39
CA THR A 280 -24.76 -3.08 15.68
C THR A 280 -23.62 -2.88 16.67
N LEU A 281 -23.48 -3.76 17.66
CA LEU A 281 -22.36 -3.73 18.59
C LEU A 281 -21.03 -3.98 17.88
N ALA A 282 -20.96 -4.98 17.00
CA ALA A 282 -19.79 -5.25 16.18
C ALA A 282 -19.42 -4.05 15.29
N LEU A 283 -20.41 -3.39 14.68
CA LEU A 283 -20.19 -2.20 13.87
C LEU A 283 -19.66 -1.02 14.69
N VAL A 284 -20.19 -0.77 15.89
CA VAL A 284 -19.71 0.28 16.80
C VAL A 284 -18.27 -0.01 17.24
N SER A 285 -17.96 -1.24 17.66
CA SER A 285 -16.61 -1.63 18.06
C SER A 285 -15.61 -1.49 16.92
N PHE A 286 -15.96 -1.97 15.72
CA PHE A 286 -15.11 -1.85 14.55
C PHE A 286 -14.91 -0.38 14.15
N SER A 287 -15.99 0.41 14.13
CA SER A 287 -15.91 1.84 13.77
C SER A 287 -15.06 2.62 14.76
N PHE A 288 -15.18 2.34 16.06
CA PHE A 288 -14.34 2.95 17.10
C PHE A 288 -12.86 2.64 16.89
N ALA A 289 -12.52 1.37 16.67
CA ALA A 289 -11.14 0.94 16.38
C ALA A 289 -10.61 1.58 15.08
N ALA A 290 -11.43 1.62 14.03
CA ALA A 290 -11.09 2.24 12.76
C ALA A 290 -10.83 3.75 12.90
N ILE A 291 -11.68 4.48 13.64
CA ILE A 291 -11.48 5.91 13.92
C ILE A 291 -10.18 6.14 14.68
N GLY A 292 -9.90 5.35 15.72
CA GLY A 292 -8.65 5.47 16.47
C GLY A 292 -7.41 5.25 15.61
N PHE A 293 -7.40 4.16 14.83
CA PHE A 293 -6.30 3.83 13.92
C PHE A 293 -6.11 4.89 12.83
N LEU A 294 -7.18 5.25 12.10
CA LEU A 294 -7.13 6.24 11.03
C LEU A 294 -6.82 7.64 11.56
N GLY A 295 -7.33 8.01 12.72
CA GLY A 295 -7.04 9.28 13.38
C GLY A 295 -5.56 9.43 13.74
N GLY A 296 -4.95 8.39 14.31
CA GLY A 296 -3.51 8.37 14.59
C GLY A 296 -2.67 8.50 13.32
N LEU A 297 -3.01 7.75 12.26
CA LEU A 297 -2.35 7.89 10.95
C LEU A 297 -2.54 9.28 10.34
N ALA A 298 -3.74 9.84 10.42
CA ALA A 298 -4.03 11.18 9.89
C ALA A 298 -3.20 12.24 10.61
N LEU A 299 -3.15 12.21 11.95
CA LEU A 299 -2.33 13.14 12.73
C LEU A 299 -0.85 13.03 12.37
N PHE A 300 -0.34 11.80 12.23
CA PHE A 300 1.05 11.59 11.81
C PHE A 300 1.33 12.16 10.42
N HIS A 301 0.46 11.91 9.43
CA HIS A 301 0.67 12.43 8.07
C HIS A 301 0.42 13.94 7.95
N VAL A 302 -0.45 14.53 8.78
CA VAL A 302 -0.59 15.98 8.92
C VAL A 302 0.72 16.58 9.44
N TYR A 303 1.32 15.98 10.47
CA TYR A 303 2.63 16.38 10.98
C TYR A 303 3.72 16.29 9.89
N LEU A 304 3.84 15.15 9.21
CA LEU A 304 4.81 14.94 8.13
C LEU A 304 4.65 15.94 6.99
N THR A 305 3.40 16.24 6.62
CA THR A 305 3.08 17.25 5.60
C THR A 305 3.50 18.64 6.06
N ALA A 306 3.24 18.99 7.32
CA ALA A 306 3.61 20.30 7.87
C ALA A 306 5.13 20.54 7.80
N ILE A 307 5.95 19.50 7.97
CA ILE A 307 7.42 19.57 7.92
C ILE A 307 8.04 19.15 6.58
N ASN A 308 7.22 18.89 5.55
CA ASN A 308 7.60 18.38 4.22
C ASN A 308 8.55 17.18 4.26
N GLN A 309 8.22 16.18 5.08
CA GLN A 309 8.93 14.90 5.12
C GLN A 309 8.03 13.77 4.67
N THR A 310 8.61 12.76 4.04
CA THR A 310 7.92 11.46 3.89
C THR A 310 8.09 10.64 5.16
N ALA A 311 7.21 9.66 5.40
CA ALA A 311 7.33 8.74 6.52
C ALA A 311 8.70 8.06 6.51
N TYR A 312 9.16 7.60 5.34
CA TYR A 312 10.50 7.03 5.17
C TYR A 312 11.62 7.97 5.61
N GLU A 313 11.55 9.26 5.26
CA GLU A 313 12.56 10.26 5.64
C GLU A 313 12.56 10.51 7.15
N ASN A 314 11.38 10.60 7.75
CA ASN A 314 11.21 10.79 9.20
C ASN A 314 11.75 9.59 9.98
N PHE A 315 11.35 8.36 9.62
CA PHE A 315 11.82 7.14 10.27
C PHE A 315 13.33 6.90 10.10
N ARG A 316 13.90 7.30 8.96
CA ARG A 316 15.36 7.24 8.73
C ARG A 316 16.10 8.44 9.30
N GLN A 317 15.43 9.32 10.04
CA GLN A 317 16.01 10.48 10.73
C GLN A 317 16.90 11.34 9.80
N ARG A 318 16.50 11.48 8.53
CA ARG A 318 17.31 12.10 7.46
C ARG A 318 17.75 13.52 7.77
N TYR A 319 16.94 14.26 8.52
CA TYR A 319 17.08 15.70 8.74
C TYR A 319 17.34 16.05 10.21
N VAL A 320 17.73 15.09 11.06
CA VAL A 320 18.09 15.39 12.45
C VAL A 320 19.35 16.27 12.52
N ARG A 321 20.33 16.01 11.64
CA ARG A 321 21.62 16.73 11.62
C ARG A 321 21.68 17.84 10.56
N PHE A 322 20.69 17.94 9.68
CA PHE A 322 20.69 18.84 8.54
C PHE A 322 19.32 19.48 8.36
N ARG A 323 19.29 20.75 7.99
CA ARG A 323 18.04 21.44 7.63
C ARG A 323 17.34 20.68 6.50
N ASN A 324 16.02 20.48 6.61
CA ASN A 324 15.22 19.91 5.54
C ASN A 324 15.19 20.88 4.34
N PRO A 325 15.82 20.55 3.19
CA PRO A 325 15.84 21.44 2.02
C PRO A 325 14.48 21.53 1.34
N TYR A 326 13.53 20.66 1.67
CA TYR A 326 12.20 20.63 1.06
C TYR A 326 11.16 21.44 1.82
N ASP A 327 11.44 21.84 3.06
CA ASP A 327 10.51 22.62 3.86
C ASP A 327 10.40 24.08 3.33
N LYS A 328 9.20 24.46 2.92
CA LYS A 328 8.83 25.79 2.40
C LYS A 328 7.93 26.58 3.37
N GLY A 329 7.80 26.09 4.60
CA GLY A 329 6.83 26.57 5.58
C GLY A 329 5.49 25.84 5.47
N ILE A 330 4.80 25.73 6.61
CA ILE A 330 3.62 24.88 6.81
C ILE A 330 2.59 25.06 5.69
N LEU A 331 2.15 26.29 5.42
CA LEU A 331 1.12 26.57 4.41
C LEU A 331 1.55 26.10 3.01
N HIS A 332 2.76 26.44 2.56
CA HIS A 332 3.26 26.05 1.25
C HIS A 332 3.47 24.54 1.12
N ASN A 333 3.84 23.87 2.22
CA ASN A 333 3.97 22.41 2.24
C ASN A 333 2.60 21.73 2.03
N PHE A 334 1.55 22.21 2.71
CA PHE A 334 0.18 21.74 2.47
C PHE A 334 -0.28 22.04 1.04
N MET A 335 0.02 23.23 0.51
CA MET A 335 -0.33 23.57 -0.86
C MET A 335 0.36 22.67 -1.88
N GLU A 336 1.63 22.33 -1.67
CA GLU A 336 2.39 21.41 -2.51
C GLU A 336 1.74 20.02 -2.55
N VAL A 337 1.24 19.52 -1.43
CA VAL A 337 0.65 18.19 -1.33
C VAL A 337 -0.78 18.12 -1.86
N LEU A 338 -1.61 19.12 -1.54
CA LEU A 338 -3.05 19.06 -1.79
C LEU A 338 -3.45 19.63 -3.15
N PHE A 339 -2.82 20.73 -3.58
CA PHE A 339 -3.31 21.53 -4.70
C PHE A 339 -2.44 21.51 -5.95
N VAL A 340 -1.17 21.09 -5.86
CA VAL A 340 -0.32 20.98 -7.04
C VAL A 340 -0.86 19.87 -7.97
N PRO A 341 -0.87 20.09 -9.30
CA PRO A 341 -1.23 19.07 -10.26
C PRO A 341 -0.37 17.83 -10.09
N MET A 342 -0.98 16.65 -10.26
CA MET A 342 -0.20 15.41 -10.26
C MET A 342 0.81 15.47 -11.40
N PRO A 343 2.11 15.22 -11.15
CA PRO A 343 3.11 15.18 -12.21
C PRO A 343 2.75 14.08 -13.23
N PRO A 344 3.30 14.08 -14.46
CA PRO A 344 3.12 12.99 -15.42
C PRO A 344 3.88 11.72 -14.99
N SER A 345 3.51 10.56 -15.55
CA SER A 345 4.22 9.31 -15.24
C SER A 345 5.55 9.34 -15.97
N ARG A 346 6.60 8.81 -15.34
CA ARG A 346 7.93 8.71 -15.98
C ARG A 346 8.06 7.49 -16.88
N VAL A 347 7.13 6.54 -16.77
CA VAL A 347 7.10 5.33 -17.58
C VAL A 347 5.81 5.32 -18.39
N ASP A 348 5.93 5.36 -19.71
CA ASP A 348 4.79 5.03 -20.57
C ASP A 348 4.65 3.51 -20.66
N PHE A 349 3.91 2.92 -19.73
CA PHE A 349 3.62 1.49 -19.70
C PHE A 349 2.88 0.99 -20.95
N ARG A 350 2.29 1.90 -21.73
CA ARG A 350 1.53 1.57 -22.94
C ARG A 350 2.34 1.80 -24.21
N ALA A 351 3.59 2.23 -24.12
CA ALA A 351 4.49 2.35 -25.27
C ALA A 351 4.73 0.98 -25.92
N GLU A 352 4.87 0.97 -27.25
CA GLU A 352 5.33 -0.20 -28.01
C GLU A 352 6.85 -0.31 -27.87
N ILE A 353 7.34 -1.48 -27.47
CA ILE A 353 8.76 -1.79 -27.40
C ILE A 353 9.09 -2.57 -28.68
N SER A 354 9.94 -2.01 -29.53
CA SER A 354 10.45 -2.73 -30.70
C SER A 354 11.44 -3.82 -30.28
N SER A 355 11.33 -5.01 -30.84
CA SER A 355 12.15 -6.20 -30.53
C SER A 355 13.66 -6.01 -30.75
N ARG A 356 14.10 -4.90 -31.36
CA ARG A 356 15.52 -4.57 -31.54
C ARG A 356 16.28 -4.27 -30.24
N SER A 357 15.59 -4.03 -29.12
CA SER A 357 16.25 -3.77 -27.82
C SER A 357 16.64 -5.04 -27.05
N PHE A 358 16.10 -6.21 -27.40
CA PHE A 358 16.46 -7.48 -26.74
C PHE A 358 17.57 -8.24 -27.47
N SER A 359 17.65 -8.13 -28.80
CA SER A 359 18.64 -8.83 -29.63
C SER A 359 20.08 -8.31 -29.48
N ALA A 360 20.31 -7.13 -28.91
CA ALA A 360 21.67 -6.61 -28.68
C ALA A 360 22.29 -7.13 -27.37
N ALA A 361 21.50 -7.73 -26.48
CA ALA A 361 21.98 -8.22 -25.18
C ALA A 361 22.36 -9.71 -25.20
N GLU A 362 21.89 -10.48 -26.18
CA GLU A 362 22.20 -11.92 -26.32
C GLU A 362 23.40 -12.21 -27.24
N THR A 363 23.89 -11.23 -28.00
CA THR A 363 25.07 -11.38 -28.89
C THR A 363 26.40 -10.99 -28.26
N GLU A 364 26.42 -10.57 -26.98
CA GLU A 364 27.65 -10.25 -26.23
C GLU A 364 27.88 -11.17 -25.01
N LEU A 365 27.39 -12.41 -25.05
CA LEU A 365 27.69 -13.45 -24.04
C LEU A 365 28.49 -14.61 -24.61
#